data_AF-A0A2H0MT41-F1
#
_entry.id   AF-A0A2H0MT41-F1
#
_cell.length_a   1.000
_cell.length_b   1.000
_cell.length_c   1.000
_cell.angle_alpha   90.00
_cell.angle_beta   90.00
_cell.angle_gamma   90.00
#
_symmetry.space_group_name_H-M   'P 1'
#
loop_
_entity.id
_entity.type
_entity.pdbx_description
1 polymer ?
#
loop_
_entity_poly.entity_id
_entity_poly.type
_entity_poly.pdbx_seq_one_letter_code
_entity_poly.pdbx_strand_id
1 'polypeptide(L)'
;MTDEIFKVNKDGTVDDIENDLQWSLKDSRQLLGKWLNWDEANSFRLACNEQNYLGHNDWRLPTKSELRIFMKHKELYRKLFLNLPEKTKRSVSNYQSGGETSVWSSETRYDSYAWKSYFPSGKEICVDQSVSTTGTSARLVRDL
;
A
#
# COMPACT_ATOMS: atom_id res chain seq x y z
N MET A 1 -12.92 -6.27 -18.47
CA MET A 1 -13.54 -6.29 -17.12
C MET A 1 -12.48 -6.04 -16.04
N THR A 2 -11.57 -5.08 -16.23
CA THR A 2 -10.64 -4.62 -15.17
C THR A 2 -10.88 -3.16 -14.80
N ASP A 3 -11.39 -2.37 -15.77
CA ASP A 3 -11.78 -0.95 -15.60
C ASP A 3 -13.05 -0.72 -14.75
N GLU A 4 -13.77 -1.77 -14.37
CA GLU A 4 -15.04 -1.61 -13.63
C GLU A 4 -14.85 -1.47 -12.11
N ILE A 5 -13.69 -1.88 -11.57
CA ILE A 5 -13.45 -1.90 -10.12
C ILE A 5 -12.32 -0.94 -9.76
N PHE A 6 -11.17 -1.07 -10.44
CA PHE A 6 -10.03 -0.19 -10.27
C PHE A 6 -9.76 0.57 -11.56
N LYS A 7 -9.84 1.90 -11.50
CA LYS A 7 -9.55 2.79 -12.61
C LYS A 7 -8.25 3.52 -12.36
N VAL A 8 -7.24 3.28 -13.19
CA VAL A 8 -5.96 3.98 -13.10
C VAL A 8 -6.07 5.34 -13.79
N ASN A 9 -5.77 6.40 -13.06
CA ASN A 9 -5.78 7.77 -13.57
C ASN A 9 -4.38 8.16 -14.10
N LYS A 10 -4.35 9.16 -14.99
CA LYS A 10 -3.10 9.65 -15.61
C LYS A 10 -2.19 10.39 -14.63
N ASP A 11 -2.72 10.82 -13.49
CA ASP A 11 -2.01 11.50 -12.42
C ASP A 11 -1.20 10.54 -11.53
N GLY A 12 -1.41 9.22 -11.63
CA GLY A 12 -0.77 8.23 -10.77
C GLY A 12 -1.62 7.81 -9.55
N THR A 13 -2.91 8.14 -9.56
CA THR A 13 -3.91 7.60 -8.61
C THR A 13 -4.66 6.42 -9.20
N VAL A 14 -5.31 5.64 -8.34
CA VAL A 14 -6.19 4.53 -8.71
C VAL A 14 -7.51 4.67 -7.96
N ASP A 15 -8.60 4.86 -8.68
CA ASP A 15 -9.94 4.92 -8.10
C ASP A 15 -10.49 3.51 -7.91
N ASP A 16 -10.96 3.21 -6.71
CA ASP A 16 -11.71 2.02 -6.32
C ASP A 16 -13.20 2.38 -6.28
N ILE A 17 -13.89 2.06 -7.38
CA ILE A 17 -15.28 2.45 -7.62
C ILE A 17 -16.25 1.68 -6.72
N GLU A 18 -15.89 0.47 -6.27
CA GLU A 18 -16.76 -0.33 -5.39
C GLU A 18 -16.82 0.24 -3.96
N ASN A 19 -15.79 0.96 -3.52
CA ASN A 19 -15.61 1.36 -2.13
C ASN A 19 -15.53 2.87 -1.93
N ASP A 20 -15.65 3.67 -2.99
CA ASP A 20 -15.46 5.13 -3.00
C ASP A 20 -14.11 5.52 -2.36
N LEU A 21 -13.03 4.84 -2.78
CA LEU A 21 -11.67 5.09 -2.30
C LEU A 21 -10.73 5.40 -3.45
N GLN A 22 -9.74 6.24 -3.21
CA GLN A 22 -8.67 6.51 -4.16
C GLN A 22 -7.31 6.16 -3.55
N TRP A 23 -6.50 5.44 -4.31
CA TRP A 23 -5.24 4.87 -3.86
C TRP A 23 -4.05 5.49 -4.59
N SER A 24 -2.92 5.62 -3.89
CA SER A 24 -1.66 5.94 -4.56
C SER A 24 -1.16 4.72 -5.34
N LEU A 25 -0.91 4.87 -6.65
CA LEU A 25 -0.39 3.78 -7.48
C LEU A 25 0.95 3.28 -6.92
N LYS A 26 1.82 4.22 -6.54
CA LYS A 26 3.11 3.92 -5.93
C LYS A 26 3.04 3.87 -4.41
N ASP A 27 3.69 2.88 -3.81
CA ASP A 27 3.92 2.80 -2.36
C ASP A 27 5.22 3.54 -1.96
N SER A 28 5.41 3.72 -0.65
CA SER A 28 6.63 4.37 -0.13
C SER A 28 7.91 3.61 -0.47
N ARG A 29 7.85 2.29 -0.70
CA ARG A 29 9.03 1.50 -1.07
C ARG A 29 9.46 1.78 -2.50
N GLN A 30 8.50 1.93 -3.40
CA GLN A 30 8.72 2.30 -4.80
C GLN A 30 9.18 3.75 -4.95
N LEU A 31 8.78 4.63 -4.03
CA LEU A 31 9.18 6.05 -4.03
C LEU A 31 10.52 6.31 -3.35
N LEU A 32 10.76 5.69 -2.19
CA LEU A 32 11.93 5.98 -1.34
C LEU A 32 13.01 4.89 -1.40
N GLY A 33 12.72 3.71 -1.97
CA GLY A 33 13.65 2.58 -2.03
C GLY A 33 13.92 1.89 -0.69
N LYS A 34 13.40 2.40 0.44
CA LYS A 34 13.61 1.87 1.79
C LYS A 34 12.33 1.35 2.44
N TRP A 35 12.52 0.44 3.39
CA TRP A 35 11.47 0.00 4.31
C TRP A 35 11.21 1.10 5.35
N LEU A 36 9.96 1.38 5.69
CA LEU A 36 9.60 2.36 6.71
C LEU A 36 9.11 1.67 7.98
N ASN A 37 9.53 2.12 9.15
CA ASN A 37 8.81 1.79 10.38
C ASN A 37 7.45 2.54 10.43
N TRP A 38 6.65 2.32 11.47
CA TRP A 38 5.30 2.92 11.56
C TRP A 38 5.34 4.45 11.70
N ASP A 39 6.26 5.00 12.49
CA ASP A 39 6.45 6.45 12.64
C ASP A 39 6.93 7.09 11.33
N GLU A 40 7.84 6.44 10.62
CA GLU A 40 8.30 6.85 9.30
C GLU A 40 7.17 6.79 8.26
N ALA A 41 6.27 5.80 8.34
CA ALA A 41 5.09 5.72 7.48
C ALA A 41 4.12 6.88 7.75
N ASN A 42 3.91 7.25 9.02
CA ASN A 42 3.12 8.42 9.39
C ASN A 42 3.79 9.73 8.94
N SER A 43 5.12 9.82 9.08
CA SER A 43 5.90 10.96 8.62
C SER A 43 5.85 11.10 7.09
N PHE A 44 5.92 9.97 6.37
CA PHE A 44 5.76 9.92 4.93
C PHE A 44 4.38 10.42 4.49
N ARG A 45 3.30 9.97 5.14
CA ARG A 45 1.95 10.47 4.91
C ARG A 45 1.85 11.99 5.13
N LEU A 46 2.38 12.49 6.24
CA LEU A 46 2.39 13.92 6.55
C LEU A 46 3.13 14.72 5.47
N ALA A 47 4.32 14.28 5.09
CA ALA A 47 5.12 14.92 4.05
C ALA A 47 4.41 14.93 2.68
N CYS A 48 3.72 13.84 2.32
CA CYS A 48 2.89 13.78 1.11
C CYS A 48 1.76 14.80 1.16
N ASN A 49 1.11 14.98 2.31
CA ASN A 49 0.02 15.94 2.46
C ASN A 49 0.49 17.39 2.39
N GLU A 50 1.62 17.71 3.03
CA GLU A 50 2.23 19.04 2.96
C GLU A 50 2.64 19.42 1.53
N GLN A 51 3.05 18.43 0.73
CA GLN A 51 3.50 18.64 -0.65
C GLN A 51 2.37 18.59 -1.69
N ASN A 52 1.11 18.40 -1.28
CA ASN A 52 -0.01 18.12 -2.19
C ASN A 52 0.33 16.98 -3.17
N TYR A 53 0.84 15.86 -2.65
CA TYR A 53 1.25 14.72 -3.45
C TYR A 53 0.11 14.23 -4.34
N LEU A 54 0.37 14.07 -5.65
CA LEU A 54 -0.63 13.77 -6.68
C LEU A 54 -1.81 14.77 -6.73
N GLY A 55 -1.59 16.03 -6.30
CA GLY A 55 -2.61 17.07 -6.27
C GLY A 55 -3.51 17.04 -5.03
N HIS A 56 -3.23 16.17 -4.05
CA HIS A 56 -4.07 15.93 -2.89
C HIS A 56 -3.29 16.06 -1.57
N ASN A 57 -3.97 16.50 -0.51
CA ASN A 57 -3.40 16.75 0.81
C ASN A 57 -4.14 16.06 1.97
N ASP A 58 -5.05 15.15 1.63
CA ASP A 58 -5.93 14.40 2.53
C ASP A 58 -5.58 12.90 2.55
N TRP A 59 -4.34 12.55 2.22
CA TRP A 59 -3.88 11.16 2.26
C TRP A 59 -3.85 10.61 3.68
N ARG A 60 -4.29 9.37 3.82
CA ARG A 60 -4.23 8.56 5.03
C ARG A 60 -3.60 7.19 4.78
N LEU A 61 -3.17 6.55 5.86
CA LEU A 61 -2.82 5.12 5.82
C LEU A 61 -4.13 4.30 5.78
N PRO A 62 -4.15 3.15 5.08
CA PRO A 62 -5.34 2.36 4.91
C PRO A 62 -5.71 1.57 6.17
N THR A 63 -7.01 1.36 6.36
CA THR A 63 -7.54 0.48 7.42
C THR A 63 -7.36 -0.99 7.04
N LYS A 64 -7.47 -1.92 8.00
CA LYS A 64 -7.37 -3.35 7.67
C LYS A 64 -8.49 -3.79 6.72
N SER A 65 -9.69 -3.25 6.89
CA SER A 65 -10.83 -3.56 6.03
C SER A 65 -10.58 -3.16 4.58
N GLU A 66 -10.00 -1.98 4.36
CA GLU A 66 -9.64 -1.50 3.02
C GLU A 66 -8.54 -2.36 2.40
N LEU A 67 -7.54 -2.70 3.21
CA LEU A 67 -6.48 -3.62 2.81
C LEU A 67 -7.05 -4.98 2.39
N ARG A 68 -8.13 -5.47 3.00
CA ARG A 68 -8.77 -6.73 2.58
C ARG A 68 -9.43 -6.67 1.19
N ILE A 69 -9.76 -5.47 0.67
CA ILE A 69 -10.29 -5.32 -0.70
C ILE A 69 -9.26 -5.85 -1.72
N PHE A 70 -7.97 -5.59 -1.49
CA PHE A 70 -6.90 -6.10 -2.34
C PHE A 70 -6.79 -7.64 -2.31
N MET A 71 -7.28 -8.30 -1.24
CA MET A 71 -7.36 -9.76 -1.20
C MET A 71 -8.50 -10.29 -2.07
N LYS A 72 -9.65 -9.60 -2.08
CA LYS A 72 -10.80 -9.91 -2.96
C LYS A 72 -10.38 -9.86 -4.44
N HIS A 73 -9.52 -8.89 -4.78
CA HIS A 73 -9.09 -8.59 -6.15
C HIS A 73 -7.58 -8.81 -6.38
N LYS A 74 -7.06 -9.94 -5.91
CA LYS A 74 -5.62 -10.27 -5.88
C LYS A 74 -4.91 -10.10 -7.23
N GLU A 75 -5.49 -10.55 -8.34
CA GLU A 75 -4.86 -10.47 -9.65
C GLU A 75 -4.77 -9.02 -10.16
N LEU A 76 -5.83 -8.23 -9.93
CA LEU A 76 -5.83 -6.79 -10.20
C LEU A 76 -4.77 -6.09 -9.35
N TYR A 77 -4.70 -6.41 -8.06
CA TYR A 77 -3.71 -5.83 -7.16
C TYR A 77 -2.26 -6.11 -7.64
N ARG A 78 -1.96 -7.36 -7.99
CA ARG A 78 -0.62 -7.76 -8.47
C ARG A 78 -0.24 -7.02 -9.76
N LYS A 79 -1.18 -6.88 -10.68
CA LYS A 79 -0.96 -6.22 -11.97
C LYS A 79 -0.78 -4.71 -11.80
N LEU A 80 -1.67 -4.06 -11.06
CA LEU A 80 -1.71 -2.59 -10.95
C LEU A 80 -0.62 -2.05 -10.02
N PHE A 81 -0.51 -2.62 -8.82
CA PHE A 81 0.27 -2.03 -7.74
C PHE A 81 1.67 -2.62 -7.60
N LEU A 82 1.84 -3.90 -7.93
CA LEU A 82 3.15 -4.57 -7.85
C LEU A 82 3.91 -4.53 -9.19
N ASN A 83 3.25 -4.10 -10.27
CA ASN A 83 3.76 -4.16 -11.64
C ASN A 83 4.32 -5.56 -12.00
N LEU A 84 3.70 -6.61 -11.46
CA LEU A 84 4.13 -7.99 -11.68
C LEU A 84 3.42 -8.59 -12.91
N PRO A 85 4.12 -9.37 -13.74
CA PRO A 85 3.50 -10.05 -14.86
C PRO A 85 2.49 -11.11 -14.38
N GLU A 86 1.38 -11.24 -15.13
CA GLU A 86 0.22 -12.11 -14.86
C GLU A 86 0.56 -13.61 -14.82
N LYS A 87 1.71 -14.00 -15.37
CA LYS A 87 2.24 -15.36 -15.29
C LYS A 87 3.60 -15.35 -14.60
N THR A 88 3.71 -16.10 -13.50
CA THR A 88 4.99 -16.53 -12.91
C THR A 88 5.74 -17.40 -13.92
N LYS A 89 6.48 -16.78 -14.84
CA LYS A 89 7.66 -17.47 -15.37
C LYS A 89 8.57 -17.67 -14.17
N ARG A 90 8.73 -18.92 -13.73
CA ARG A 90 9.78 -19.30 -12.78
C ARG A 90 11.07 -18.73 -13.35
N SER A 91 11.60 -17.68 -12.74
CA SER A 91 12.88 -17.12 -13.14
C SER A 91 13.61 -16.67 -11.90
N VAL A 92 14.87 -17.06 -11.91
CA VAL A 92 15.81 -17.11 -10.81
C VAL A 92 16.49 -15.75 -10.72
N SER A 93 16.72 -15.30 -9.49
CA SER A 93 17.70 -14.28 -9.04
C SER A 93 17.83 -12.92 -9.73
N ASN A 94 16.84 -12.40 -10.47
CA ASN A 94 16.90 -11.02 -10.96
C ASN A 94 15.70 -10.20 -10.41
N TYR A 95 15.71 -9.92 -9.11
CA TYR A 95 14.74 -9.06 -8.43
C TYR A 95 14.88 -7.61 -8.95
N GLN A 96 14.08 -7.25 -9.96
CA GLN A 96 13.78 -5.86 -10.27
C GLN A 96 12.64 -5.41 -9.36
N SER A 97 12.86 -4.31 -8.62
CA SER A 97 12.00 -3.73 -7.58
C SER A 97 10.54 -3.54 -8.01
N GLY A 98 9.74 -4.61 -7.93
CA GLY A 98 8.27 -4.58 -7.91
C GLY A 98 7.79 -4.42 -6.46
N GLY A 99 6.65 -3.77 -6.27
CA GLY A 99 6.14 -3.27 -4.98
C GLY A 99 6.11 -4.29 -3.84
N GLU A 100 5.94 -3.80 -2.62
CA GLU A 100 6.08 -4.65 -1.46
C GLU A 100 4.81 -5.49 -1.21
N THR A 101 5.02 -6.73 -0.77
CA THR A 101 3.94 -7.65 -0.40
C THR A 101 3.41 -7.40 1.01
N SER A 102 3.83 -6.33 1.67
CA SER A 102 3.37 -5.94 3.00
C SER A 102 3.22 -4.43 3.13
N VAL A 103 2.12 -3.99 3.73
CA VAL A 103 1.80 -2.57 3.96
C VAL A 103 1.36 -2.33 5.39
N TRP A 104 1.66 -1.14 5.92
CA TRP A 104 1.18 -0.68 7.23
C TRP A 104 -0.31 -0.34 7.18
N SER A 105 -1.02 -0.67 8.26
CA SER A 105 -2.37 -0.20 8.51
C SER A 105 -2.38 0.99 9.48
N SER A 106 -3.39 1.84 9.38
CA SER A 106 -3.70 2.92 10.33
C SER A 106 -4.13 2.44 11.71
N GLU A 107 -4.52 1.17 11.86
CA GLU A 107 -4.97 0.63 13.15
C GLU A 107 -3.80 0.40 14.12
N THR A 108 -3.95 0.90 15.36
CA THR A 108 -3.04 0.64 16.47
C THR A 108 -3.69 -0.26 17.53
N ARG A 109 -2.87 -0.96 18.32
CA ARG A 109 -3.33 -1.73 19.48
C ARG A 109 -2.53 -1.29 20.71
N TYR A 110 -3.23 -0.93 21.78
CA TYR A 110 -2.65 -0.42 23.04
C TYR A 110 -1.68 0.77 22.84
N ASP A 111 -1.84 1.54 21.77
CA ASP A 111 -0.98 2.67 21.36
C ASP A 111 0.51 2.37 21.16
N SER A 112 0.97 1.16 21.42
CA SER A 112 2.37 0.71 21.23
C SER A 112 2.53 -0.28 20.08
N TYR A 113 1.44 -0.80 19.51
CA TYR A 113 1.50 -1.76 18.42
C TYR A 113 0.80 -1.25 17.17
N ALA A 114 1.33 -1.60 16.01
CA ALA A 114 0.77 -1.34 14.70
C ALA A 114 0.62 -2.64 13.90
N TRP A 115 -0.27 -2.63 12.91
CA TRP A 115 -0.58 -3.81 12.12
C TRP A 115 0.01 -3.77 10.72
N LYS A 116 0.58 -4.90 10.31
CA LYS A 116 1.05 -5.15 8.95
C LYS A 116 0.19 -6.19 8.27
N SER A 117 -0.23 -5.92 7.05
CA SER A 117 -1.00 -6.87 6.24
C SER A 117 -0.14 -7.37 5.08
N TYR A 118 -0.02 -8.70 4.98
CA TYR A 118 0.74 -9.38 3.92
C TYR A 118 -0.17 -9.83 2.78
N PHE A 119 0.14 -9.37 1.57
CA PHE A 119 -0.50 -9.75 0.32
C PHE A 119 0.34 -10.78 -0.43
N PRO A 120 -0.25 -11.86 -0.98
CA PRO A 120 -1.68 -12.17 -1.05
C PRO A 120 -2.17 -13.15 0.01
N SER A 121 -1.39 -13.40 1.08
CA SER A 121 -1.67 -14.48 2.03
C SER A 121 -2.78 -14.15 3.04
N GLY A 122 -3.22 -12.90 3.14
CA GLY A 122 -4.20 -12.49 4.16
C GLY A 122 -3.60 -12.33 5.55
N LYS A 123 -2.29 -12.56 5.72
CA LYS A 123 -1.68 -12.64 7.05
C LYS A 123 -1.54 -11.24 7.64
N GLU A 124 -2.20 -11.00 8.76
CA GLU A 124 -2.08 -9.78 9.55
C GLU A 124 -1.14 -10.05 10.74
N ILE A 125 -0.12 -9.22 10.92
CA ILE A 125 0.83 -9.33 12.04
C ILE A 125 0.79 -8.02 12.84
N CYS A 126 0.60 -8.15 14.15
CA CYS A 126 0.70 -7.05 15.09
C CYS A 126 2.16 -6.94 15.56
N VAL A 127 2.76 -5.77 15.40
CA VAL A 127 4.17 -5.53 15.71
C VAL A 127 4.29 -4.27 16.56
N ASP A 128 5.24 -4.27 17.49
CA ASP A 128 5.55 -3.11 18.31
C ASP A 128 6.10 -1.97 17.43
N GLN A 129 5.57 -0.76 17.61
CA GLN A 129 5.92 0.42 16.82
C GLN A 129 7.40 0.80 16.97
N SER A 130 8.00 0.52 18.14
CA SER A 130 9.40 0.83 18.45
C SER A 130 10.42 -0.08 17.74
N VAL A 131 9.96 -1.20 17.17
CA VAL A 131 10.85 -2.19 16.55
C VAL A 131 11.19 -1.78 15.11
N SER A 132 12.34 -1.13 14.96
CA SER A 132 12.86 -0.64 13.66
C SER A 132 13.22 -1.74 12.66
N THR A 133 13.48 -2.97 13.12
CA THR A 133 13.82 -4.12 12.26
C THR A 133 12.62 -4.66 11.47
N THR A 134 11.42 -4.24 11.85
CA THR A 134 10.17 -4.53 11.17
C THR A 134 9.72 -3.31 10.37
N GLY A 135 10.48 -2.90 9.36
CA GLY A 135 9.98 -1.95 8.35
C GLY A 135 8.97 -2.61 7.39
N THR A 136 8.05 -1.82 6.81
CA THR A 136 7.19 -2.18 5.68
C THR A 136 6.84 -0.93 4.86
N SER A 137 6.21 -1.11 3.70
CA SER A 137 5.80 -0.03 2.82
C SER A 137 4.52 0.64 3.33
N ALA A 138 4.35 1.89 2.95
CA ALA A 138 3.14 2.66 3.20
C ALA A 138 2.53 2.98 1.84
N ARG A 139 1.33 2.46 1.59
CA ARG A 139 0.48 2.93 0.49
C ARG A 139 -0.51 3.94 1.06
N LEU A 140 -0.75 5.01 0.34
CA LEU A 140 -1.70 6.04 0.74
C LEU A 140 -3.06 5.74 0.12
N VAL A 141 -4.10 6.03 0.89
CA VAL A 141 -5.49 5.99 0.46
C VAL A 141 -6.17 7.29 0.88
N ARG A 142 -7.20 7.70 0.15
CA ARG A 142 -8.10 8.79 0.49
C ARG A 142 -9.53 8.41 0.10
N ASP A 143 -10.49 9.11 0.64
CA ASP A 143 -11.91 8.93 0.32
C ASP A 143 -12.24 9.77 -0.94
N LEU A 144 -13.07 9.22 -1.84
CA LEU A 144 -13.44 9.84 -3.12
C LEU A 144 -14.64 10.80 -2.99
#